data_AF-A0A6P6RRF7-F1
#
_entry.id   AF-A0A6P6RRF7-F1
#
_cell.length_a   1.000
_cell.length_b   1.000
_cell.length_c   1.000
_cell.angle_alpha   90.00
_cell.angle_beta   90.00
_cell.angle_gamma   90.00
#
_symmetry.space_group_name_H-M   'P 1'
#
loop_
_entity.id
_entity.type
_entity.pdbx_description
1 polymer ?
#
loop_
_entity_poly.entity_id
_entity_poly.type
_entity_poly.pdbx_seq_one_letter_code
_entity_poly.pdbx_strand_id
1 'polypeptide(L)'
;MPNSAAAAAADRRSSSGDLPGGPSEGPPQGSNGGAATLLSTARGEHRSEEEVHEAYVKVLKEMTGTPPMKLRLDALEEVALALGSPHHNFEAVHVAGTNGKGSVCAKIAACLMAKGYRVGLFTSPHLFSLRERFSLNGTCISEYSFLEVFAKVKTAASTVGVELTFFEVCTLMAFEFFASERVQWAVIETGLGGRLDATNLLVNPRCCVITSIGWDHMHILGETLEDIAQEKAGIFKNKVNVVLGPSAAALPLLWERAAALQCDVWEIRVDPRGEDFDKENSNIAELVAQNVLRLDLTQSQLAAALAVRPPAREQWLSQQQLRVAAAAAAETSGFFSSSSNCKTQQQQQHQRQQPLEAPLADPAASLPLGVVIDVGHNESAVDRLFQGLHLATANHPRCQPAAAVFRDICSNSNCSAEWVFAGTLPRLLQKAFAAAAAEGSVLAVCGTFFMMREVFQTFGMNTGPIDPMDMNERSPTTASPQEIKAATALQPHD
;
A
#
# COMPACT_ATOMS: atom_id res chain seq x y z
N MET A 1 -35.36 -11.55 55.26
CA MET A 1 -34.89 -10.67 56.35
C MET A 1 -33.37 -10.74 56.44
N PRO A 2 -32.68 -9.74 57.00
CA PRO A 2 -31.24 -9.52 56.78
C PRO A 2 -30.36 -9.74 58.03
N ASN A 3 -29.05 -9.64 57.81
CA ASN A 3 -28.02 -9.04 58.68
C ASN A 3 -26.98 -8.45 57.69
N SER A 4 -26.52 -7.19 57.69
CA SER A 4 -26.13 -6.24 58.76
C SER A 4 -24.92 -6.74 59.56
N ALA A 5 -23.84 -5.98 59.79
CA ALA A 5 -23.52 -4.57 59.50
C ALA A 5 -21.97 -4.44 59.35
N ALA A 6 -21.27 -3.29 59.35
CA ALA A 6 -21.59 -1.86 59.42
C ALA A 6 -20.48 -1.07 58.69
N ALA A 7 -20.67 0.24 58.46
CA ALA A 7 -19.60 1.15 58.02
C ALA A 7 -18.96 1.89 59.21
N ALA A 8 -17.69 2.30 59.07
CA ALA A 8 -17.04 3.28 59.93
C ALA A 8 -16.01 4.10 59.13
N ALA A 9 -15.99 5.42 59.33
CA ALA A 9 -15.04 6.32 58.67
C ALA A 9 -14.62 7.45 59.62
N ALA A 10 -13.32 7.74 59.66
CA ALA A 10 -12.67 8.92 60.21
C ALA A 10 -11.28 8.97 59.55
N ASP A 11 -10.84 9.97 58.79
CA ASP A 11 -10.94 11.43 58.79
C ASP A 11 -9.81 12.17 59.55
N ARG A 12 -8.94 12.78 58.73
CA ARG A 12 -8.16 14.02 58.93
C ARG A 12 -6.88 14.09 59.80
N ARG A 13 -5.92 14.81 59.19
CA ARG A 13 -4.89 15.76 59.74
C ARG A 13 -3.44 15.29 60.03
N SER A 14 -2.62 15.43 58.99
CA SER A 14 -1.48 16.38 58.91
C SER A 14 -0.51 16.57 60.09
N SER A 15 0.77 16.35 59.81
CA SER A 15 1.89 17.14 60.36
C SER A 15 2.96 17.38 59.29
N SER A 16 3.69 18.49 59.40
CA SER A 16 4.71 18.95 58.45
C SER A 16 6.14 18.64 58.94
N GLY A 17 7.09 18.51 58.01
CA GLY A 17 8.52 18.42 58.27
C GLY A 17 9.32 18.97 57.08
N ASP A 18 10.33 19.80 57.35
CA ASP A 18 10.97 20.68 56.38
C ASP A 18 12.44 20.32 56.06
N LEU A 19 12.80 20.48 54.78
CA LEU A 19 14.16 20.76 54.26
C LEU A 19 15.27 19.69 54.47
N PRO A 20 16.45 19.82 53.81
CA PRO A 20 16.84 20.75 52.74
C PRO A 20 17.13 20.05 51.38
N GLY A 21 17.36 20.84 50.33
CA GLY A 21 17.69 20.34 48.98
C GLY A 21 19.19 20.36 48.64
N GLY A 22 19.54 19.63 47.57
CA GLY A 22 20.83 19.67 46.88
C GLY A 22 20.63 19.27 45.41
N PRO A 23 21.48 19.74 44.46
CA PRO A 23 21.23 19.57 43.04
C PRO A 23 21.64 18.18 42.52
N SER A 24 20.83 17.63 41.62
CA SER A 24 21.23 16.56 40.70
C SER A 24 20.88 16.97 39.27
N GLU A 25 21.78 16.68 38.34
CA GLU A 25 21.73 17.21 36.97
C GLU A 25 20.66 16.50 36.13
N GLY A 26 19.95 17.25 35.29
CA GLY A 26 19.00 16.69 34.33
C GLY A 26 19.72 16.01 33.15
N PRO A 27 19.14 14.95 32.55
CA PRO A 27 19.72 14.30 31.38
C PRO A 27 19.81 15.27 30.18
N PRO A 28 20.77 15.06 29.27
CA PRO A 28 21.09 16.03 28.21
C PRO A 28 19.93 16.21 27.23
N GLN A 29 19.70 17.47 26.82
CA GLN A 29 18.66 17.83 25.84
C GLN A 29 19.03 17.35 24.42
N GLY A 30 18.62 16.14 24.07
CA GLY A 30 18.66 15.65 22.69
C GLY A 30 17.73 16.45 21.78
N SER A 31 18.24 16.94 20.65
CA SER A 31 17.57 17.90 19.76
C SER A 31 16.49 17.26 18.86
N ASN A 32 15.40 16.75 19.46
CA ASN A 32 14.33 16.01 18.77
C ASN A 32 12.99 16.77 18.59
N GLY A 33 12.93 18.08 18.91
CA GLY A 33 11.69 18.87 18.82
C GLY A 33 11.16 19.14 17.39
N GLY A 34 11.90 18.76 16.34
CA GLY A 34 11.79 19.33 14.98
C GLY A 34 10.46 19.21 14.23
N ALA A 35 9.49 18.43 14.71
CA ALA A 35 8.14 18.31 14.16
C ALA A 35 7.05 18.77 15.15
N ALA A 36 7.13 18.36 16.42
CA ALA A 36 6.18 18.78 17.46
C ALA A 36 6.27 20.28 17.75
N THR A 37 7.49 20.85 17.83
CA THR A 37 7.67 22.29 18.00
C THR A 37 7.08 23.06 16.82
N LEU A 38 7.23 22.55 15.58
CA LEU A 38 6.68 23.16 14.37
C LEU A 38 5.13 23.29 14.37
N LEU A 39 4.40 22.53 15.18
CA LEU A 39 2.92 22.63 15.28
C LEU A 39 2.43 23.22 16.62
N SER A 40 3.28 23.21 17.65
CA SER A 40 2.93 23.73 18.98
C SER A 40 2.73 25.25 19.03
N THR A 41 3.34 26.00 18.11
CA THR A 41 3.21 27.46 18.02
C THR A 41 2.04 27.90 17.13
N ALA A 42 1.21 28.77 17.70
CA ALA A 42 0.05 29.44 17.09
C ALA A 42 -1.14 28.56 16.66
N ARG A 43 -2.05 28.27 17.61
CA ARG A 43 -3.47 27.94 17.32
C ARG A 43 -4.28 29.18 16.85
N GLY A 44 -3.73 30.00 15.96
CA GLY A 44 -4.32 31.29 15.63
C GLY A 44 -3.63 32.13 14.55
N GLU A 45 -2.65 31.60 13.83
CA GLU A 45 -2.01 32.29 12.70
C GLU A 45 -2.24 31.50 11.41
N HIS A 46 -2.67 32.19 10.35
CA HIS A 46 -2.77 31.61 9.01
C HIS A 46 -1.37 31.41 8.45
N ARG A 47 -0.90 30.16 8.45
CA ARG A 47 0.28 29.74 7.70
C ARG A 47 0.00 29.79 6.20
N SER A 48 1.04 30.02 5.40
CA SER A 48 0.91 29.92 3.94
C SER A 48 0.79 28.45 3.50
N GLU A 49 0.23 28.23 2.32
CA GLU A 49 0.20 26.88 1.72
C GLU A 49 1.63 26.36 1.45
N GLU A 50 2.58 27.28 1.18
CA GLU A 50 4.00 26.98 1.00
C GLU A 50 4.66 26.47 2.29
N GLU A 51 4.40 27.11 3.44
CA GLU A 51 4.91 26.66 4.75
C GLU A 51 4.37 25.29 5.15
N VAL A 52 3.10 25.01 4.84
CA VAL A 52 2.47 23.70 5.04
C VAL A 52 3.12 22.65 4.12
N HIS A 53 3.38 23.00 2.86
CA HIS A 53 4.00 22.09 1.90
C HIS A 53 5.47 21.76 2.26
N GLU A 54 6.27 22.75 2.66
CA GLU A 54 7.64 22.52 3.13
C GLU A 54 7.68 21.62 4.37
N ALA A 55 6.76 21.83 5.31
CA ALA A 55 6.62 20.97 6.49
C ALA A 55 6.19 19.54 6.11
N TYR A 56 5.27 19.38 5.16
CA TYR A 56 4.86 18.08 4.63
C TYR A 56 6.04 17.35 3.98
N VAL A 57 6.78 18.01 3.07
CA VAL A 57 7.99 17.44 2.42
C VAL A 57 9.10 17.09 3.43
N LYS A 58 9.19 17.80 4.56
CA LYS A 58 10.09 17.46 5.67
C LYS A 58 9.63 16.20 6.41
N VAL A 59 8.34 16.06 6.70
CA VAL A 59 7.77 14.88 7.37
C VAL A 59 7.84 13.63 6.49
N LEU A 60 7.62 13.75 5.17
CA LEU A 60 7.82 12.64 4.23
C LEU A 60 9.23 12.06 4.36
N LYS A 61 10.26 12.91 4.29
CA LYS A 61 11.66 12.50 4.46
C LYS A 61 11.90 11.82 5.81
N GLU A 62 11.28 12.31 6.89
CA GLU A 62 11.39 11.70 8.22
C GLU A 62 10.75 10.31 8.28
N MET A 63 9.50 10.15 7.83
CA MET A 63 8.81 8.85 7.77
C MET A 63 9.61 7.83 6.98
N THR A 64 10.27 8.26 5.90
CA THR A 64 11.03 7.38 5.01
C THR A 64 12.41 7.00 5.52
N GLY A 65 12.85 7.59 6.64
CA GLY A 65 14.03 7.16 7.39
C GLY A 65 13.74 6.16 8.52
N THR A 66 12.48 5.75 8.70
CA THR A 66 12.10 4.73 9.70
C THR A 66 12.66 3.35 9.33
N PRO A 67 12.92 2.46 10.31
CA PRO A 67 13.47 1.14 10.03
C PRO A 67 12.53 0.28 9.16
N PRO A 68 13.09 -0.61 8.31
CA PRO A 68 12.29 -1.55 7.53
C PRO A 68 11.57 -2.56 8.44
N MET A 69 10.33 -2.89 8.04
CA MET A 69 9.41 -3.94 8.52
C MET A 69 9.75 -4.67 9.84
N LYS A 70 8.88 -4.47 10.85
CA LYS A 70 8.98 -5.08 12.19
C LYS A 70 7.65 -5.77 12.52
N LEU A 71 7.62 -7.09 12.49
CA LEU A 71 6.37 -7.87 12.61
C LEU A 71 5.99 -8.11 14.09
N ARG A 72 5.47 -7.10 14.79
CA ARG A 72 4.99 -7.21 16.18
C ARG A 72 3.78 -6.29 16.44
N LEU A 73 2.63 -6.86 16.82
CA LEU A 73 1.43 -6.06 17.09
C LEU A 73 1.44 -5.43 18.49
N ASP A 74 2.02 -6.08 19.49
CA ASP A 74 1.95 -5.68 20.90
C ASP A 74 2.47 -4.24 21.14
N ALA A 75 3.60 -3.89 20.52
CA ALA A 75 4.16 -2.54 20.58
C ALA A 75 3.32 -1.51 19.81
N LEU A 76 2.53 -1.94 18.82
CA LEU A 76 1.60 -1.10 18.07
C LEU A 76 0.31 -0.86 18.86
N GLU A 77 -0.14 -1.85 19.64
CA GLU A 77 -1.25 -1.75 20.59
C GLU A 77 -0.96 -0.73 21.69
N GLU A 78 0.27 -0.69 22.23
CA GLU A 78 0.70 0.34 23.19
C GLU A 78 0.57 1.77 22.63
N VAL A 79 1.00 2.00 21.39
CA VAL A 79 0.86 3.32 20.75
C VAL A 79 -0.60 3.62 20.40
N ALA A 80 -1.36 2.63 19.94
CA ALA A 80 -2.79 2.79 19.68
C ALA A 80 -3.56 3.16 20.97
N LEU A 81 -3.23 2.54 22.10
CA LEU A 81 -3.78 2.88 23.41
C LEU A 81 -3.40 4.29 23.86
N ALA A 82 -2.16 4.72 23.62
CA ALA A 82 -1.71 6.09 23.88
C ALA A 82 -2.39 7.15 22.97
N LEU A 83 -2.95 6.73 21.82
CA LEU A 83 -3.85 7.53 20.98
C LEU A 83 -5.34 7.46 21.40
N GLY A 84 -5.68 6.68 22.45
CA GLY A 84 -7.06 6.46 22.87
C GLY A 84 -7.83 5.42 22.05
N SER A 85 -7.11 4.45 21.47
CA SER A 85 -7.61 3.38 20.60
C SER A 85 -8.52 3.87 19.46
N PRO A 86 -8.02 4.75 18.56
CA PRO A 86 -8.83 5.41 17.54
C PRO A 86 -9.53 4.42 16.58
N HIS A 87 -8.96 3.22 16.41
CA HIS A 87 -9.51 2.12 15.61
C HIS A 87 -10.76 1.43 16.21
N HIS A 88 -11.29 1.92 17.34
CA HIS A 88 -12.60 1.54 17.88
C HIS A 88 -13.71 2.54 17.55
N ASN A 89 -13.39 3.71 16.97
CA ASN A 89 -14.34 4.82 16.79
C ASN A 89 -15.08 4.82 15.44
N PHE A 90 -14.93 3.78 14.62
CA PHE A 90 -15.61 3.58 13.34
C PHE A 90 -15.86 2.10 13.08
N GLU A 91 -16.86 1.78 12.25
CA GLU A 91 -17.09 0.43 11.74
C GLU A 91 -16.07 0.09 10.64
N ALA A 92 -15.61 -1.16 10.55
CA ALA A 92 -14.53 -1.52 9.61
C ALA A 92 -14.89 -2.67 8.66
N VAL A 93 -14.42 -2.59 7.42
CA VAL A 93 -14.25 -3.73 6.50
C VAL A 93 -12.76 -3.91 6.25
N HIS A 94 -12.24 -5.11 6.52
CA HIS A 94 -10.82 -5.42 6.48
C HIS A 94 -10.51 -6.36 5.31
N VAL A 95 -9.60 -5.95 4.42
CA VAL A 95 -9.40 -6.60 3.11
C VAL A 95 -7.95 -7.04 2.95
N ALA A 96 -7.76 -8.35 2.85
CA ALA A 96 -6.50 -9.00 2.53
C ALA A 96 -6.60 -9.78 1.21
N GLY A 97 -5.47 -10.32 0.77
CA GLY A 97 -5.35 -11.04 -0.51
C GLY A 97 -4.01 -10.81 -1.19
N THR A 98 -3.74 -11.55 -2.26
CA THR A 98 -2.62 -11.27 -3.17
C THR A 98 -3.01 -10.08 -4.06
N ASN A 99 -3.85 -10.31 -5.07
CA ASN A 99 -4.34 -9.29 -6.01
C ASN A 99 -5.79 -8.88 -5.71
N GLY A 100 -6.21 -7.72 -6.25
CA GLY A 100 -7.60 -7.24 -6.18
C GLY A 100 -7.95 -6.35 -4.98
N LYS A 101 -7.23 -6.48 -3.86
CA LYS A 101 -7.42 -5.75 -2.59
C LYS A 101 -7.91 -4.29 -2.76
N GLY A 102 -7.05 -3.36 -3.20
CA GLY A 102 -7.42 -1.95 -3.39
C GLY A 102 -8.59 -1.68 -4.35
N SER A 103 -8.85 -2.55 -5.35
CA SER A 103 -10.03 -2.44 -6.23
C SER A 103 -11.32 -2.79 -5.48
N VAL A 104 -11.30 -3.89 -4.72
CA VAL A 104 -12.39 -4.27 -3.81
C VAL A 104 -12.63 -3.19 -2.75
N CYS A 105 -11.56 -2.65 -2.15
CA CYS A 105 -11.66 -1.56 -1.18
C CYS A 105 -12.35 -0.31 -1.77
N ALA A 106 -11.93 0.12 -2.96
CA ALA A 106 -12.52 1.28 -3.64
C ALA A 106 -14.02 1.08 -3.97
N LYS A 107 -14.42 -0.11 -4.44
CA LYS A 107 -15.83 -0.44 -4.73
C LYS A 107 -16.68 -0.52 -3.45
N ILE A 108 -16.19 -1.15 -2.38
CA ILE A 108 -16.91 -1.22 -1.10
C ILE A 108 -17.06 0.18 -0.49
N ALA A 109 -16.01 1.01 -0.53
CA ALA A 109 -16.08 2.40 -0.10
C ALA A 109 -17.10 3.19 -0.94
N ALA A 110 -17.15 2.98 -2.26
CA ALA A 110 -18.15 3.59 -3.13
C ALA A 110 -19.59 3.16 -2.80
N CYS A 111 -19.84 1.87 -2.49
CA CYS A 111 -21.14 1.39 -2.04
C CYS A 111 -21.58 2.05 -0.72
N LEU A 112 -20.66 2.20 0.24
CA LEU A 112 -20.92 2.86 1.52
C LEU A 112 -21.20 4.37 1.34
N MET A 113 -20.41 5.07 0.52
CA MET A 113 -20.64 6.47 0.17
C MET A 113 -21.97 6.66 -0.56
N ALA A 114 -22.34 5.75 -1.46
CA ALA A 114 -23.59 5.78 -2.19
C ALA A 114 -24.82 5.59 -1.27
N LYS A 115 -24.67 4.96 -0.10
CA LYS A 115 -25.71 4.90 0.94
C LYS A 115 -25.77 6.17 1.82
N GLY A 116 -24.83 7.11 1.64
CA GLY A 116 -24.75 8.36 2.39
C GLY A 116 -23.92 8.29 3.67
N TYR A 117 -23.12 7.23 3.88
CA TYR A 117 -22.19 7.18 5.00
C TYR A 117 -20.98 8.09 4.78
N ARG A 118 -20.40 8.56 5.88
CA ARG A 118 -19.08 9.21 5.92
C ARG A 118 -18.00 8.13 5.96
N VAL A 119 -17.21 8.00 4.89
CA VAL A 119 -16.35 6.83 4.64
C VAL A 119 -14.87 7.20 4.62
N GLY A 120 -14.07 6.44 5.37
CA GLY A 120 -12.62 6.39 5.27
C GLY A 120 -12.17 5.22 4.39
N LEU A 121 -11.07 5.41 3.67
CA LEU A 121 -10.45 4.37 2.83
C LEU A 121 -8.93 4.42 3.03
N PHE A 122 -8.37 3.31 3.51
CA PHE A 122 -6.93 3.10 3.65
C PHE A 122 -6.45 2.06 2.64
N THR A 123 -5.49 2.46 1.79
CA THR A 123 -4.98 1.64 0.67
C THR A 123 -3.46 1.68 0.57
N SER A 124 -2.88 0.70 -0.12
CA SER A 124 -1.43 0.59 -0.30
C SER A 124 -1.02 -0.20 -1.55
N PRO A 125 0.01 0.23 -2.31
CA PRO A 125 0.78 1.47 -2.17
C PRO A 125 0.00 2.71 -2.67
N HIS A 126 0.70 3.84 -2.87
CA HIS A 126 0.22 5.05 -3.54
C HIS A 126 1.02 5.26 -4.84
N LEU A 127 0.51 6.02 -5.81
CA LEU A 127 1.12 6.16 -7.14
C LEU A 127 1.97 7.42 -7.32
N PHE A 128 1.62 8.53 -6.68
CA PHE A 128 2.32 9.83 -6.78
C PHE A 128 2.55 10.50 -5.42
N SER A 129 1.61 10.36 -4.48
CA SER A 129 1.61 11.03 -3.18
C SER A 129 1.15 10.09 -2.07
N LEU A 130 1.89 10.06 -0.97
CA LEU A 130 1.54 9.31 0.24
C LEU A 130 0.12 9.61 0.76
N ARG A 131 -0.43 10.80 0.46
CA ARG A 131 -1.80 11.21 0.81
C ARG A 131 -2.89 10.37 0.13
N GLU A 132 -2.59 9.69 -0.98
CA GLU A 132 -3.51 8.75 -1.64
C GLU A 132 -3.87 7.55 -0.75
N ARG A 133 -3.00 7.16 0.19
CA ARG A 133 -3.29 6.09 1.16
C ARG A 133 -4.42 6.46 2.12
N PHE A 134 -4.79 7.74 2.22
CA PHE A 134 -5.67 8.28 3.26
C PHE A 134 -6.83 9.05 2.61
N SER A 135 -7.88 8.34 2.19
CA SER A 135 -9.01 8.96 1.53
C SER A 135 -10.22 9.08 2.46
N LEU A 136 -10.87 10.25 2.43
CA LEU A 136 -12.12 10.57 3.11
C LEU A 136 -13.15 10.97 2.05
N ASN A 137 -14.25 10.24 1.97
CA ASN A 137 -15.31 10.43 0.96
C ASN A 137 -14.74 10.55 -0.48
N GLY A 138 -13.70 9.75 -0.81
CA GLY A 138 -13.02 9.78 -2.11
C GLY A 138 -11.96 10.88 -2.28
N THR A 139 -11.82 11.81 -1.33
CA THR A 139 -10.83 12.90 -1.36
C THR A 139 -9.62 12.56 -0.49
N CYS A 140 -8.40 12.74 -1.00
CA CYS A 140 -7.18 12.51 -0.22
C CYS A 140 -7.07 13.47 0.96
N ILE A 141 -6.40 13.03 2.04
CA ILE A 141 -6.05 13.87 3.19
C ILE A 141 -5.33 15.16 2.76
N SER A 142 -5.60 16.27 3.46
CA SER A 142 -4.89 17.53 3.24
C SER A 142 -3.48 17.47 3.86
N GLU A 143 -2.53 18.26 3.35
CA GLU A 143 -1.17 18.31 3.91
C GLU A 143 -1.18 18.83 5.36
N TYR A 144 -2.09 19.75 5.68
CA TYR A 144 -2.31 20.21 7.06
C TYR A 144 -2.80 19.09 7.99
N SER A 145 -3.87 18.37 7.60
CA SER A 145 -4.42 17.26 8.39
C SER A 145 -3.42 16.11 8.54
N PHE A 146 -2.63 15.84 7.50
CA PHE A 146 -1.55 14.86 7.51
C PHE A 146 -0.49 15.22 8.56
N LEU A 147 -0.08 16.50 8.62
CA LEU A 147 0.88 17.00 9.61
C LEU A 147 0.35 16.92 11.05
N GLU A 148 -0.89 17.32 11.29
CA GLU A 148 -1.52 17.20 12.63
C GLU A 148 -1.57 15.74 13.10
N VAL A 149 -2.03 14.84 12.23
CA VAL A 149 -2.20 13.42 12.54
C VAL A 149 -0.84 12.72 12.72
N PHE A 150 0.16 13.02 11.87
CA PHE A 150 1.53 12.53 12.05
C PHE A 150 2.11 12.96 13.40
N ALA A 151 1.93 14.23 13.79
CA ALA A 151 2.45 14.74 15.05
C ALA A 151 1.80 14.06 16.27
N LYS A 152 0.50 13.73 16.23
CA LYS A 152 -0.16 12.92 17.26
C LYS A 152 0.47 11.52 17.36
N VAL A 153 0.57 10.79 16.25
CA VAL A 153 1.13 9.43 16.20
C VAL A 153 2.58 9.42 16.72
N LYS A 154 3.42 10.36 16.27
CA LYS A 154 4.80 10.52 16.74
C LYS A 154 4.88 10.84 18.24
N THR A 155 3.96 11.66 18.75
CA THR A 155 3.91 12.01 20.19
C THR A 155 3.51 10.80 21.04
N ALA A 156 2.49 10.05 20.62
CA ALA A 156 2.05 8.83 21.29
C ALA A 156 3.18 7.77 21.30
N ALA A 157 3.81 7.51 20.15
CA ALA A 157 4.94 6.59 20.03
C ALA A 157 6.12 6.98 20.95
N SER A 158 6.46 8.27 20.98
CA SER A 158 7.48 8.82 21.88
C SER A 158 7.12 8.71 23.37
N THR A 159 5.82 8.71 23.70
CA THR A 159 5.32 8.63 25.09
C THR A 159 5.46 7.23 25.69
N VAL A 160 5.27 6.19 24.87
CA VAL A 160 5.49 4.78 25.28
C VAL A 160 6.90 4.26 24.94
N GLY A 161 7.74 5.06 24.28
CA GLY A 161 9.11 4.68 23.91
C GLY A 161 9.21 3.70 22.73
N VAL A 162 8.16 3.60 21.91
CA VAL A 162 8.09 2.69 20.76
C VAL A 162 8.61 3.37 19.49
N GLU A 163 9.56 2.74 18.83
CA GLU A 163 9.96 3.06 17.46
C GLU A 163 9.10 2.27 16.46
N LEU A 164 8.38 3.00 15.61
CA LEU A 164 7.48 2.50 14.57
C LEU A 164 8.16 2.45 13.20
N THR A 165 7.83 1.44 12.39
CA THR A 165 8.17 1.39 10.96
C THR A 165 7.19 2.22 10.12
N PHE A 166 7.57 2.51 8.87
CA PHE A 166 6.78 3.31 7.93
C PHE A 166 5.30 2.92 7.84
N PHE A 167 5.00 1.62 7.75
CA PHE A 167 3.62 1.14 7.58
C PHE A 167 2.81 1.16 8.89
N GLU A 168 3.48 0.98 10.03
CA GLU A 168 2.89 1.13 11.36
C GLU A 168 2.49 2.60 11.61
N VAL A 169 3.38 3.55 11.26
CA VAL A 169 3.05 4.99 11.28
C VAL A 169 1.86 5.28 10.36
N CYS A 170 1.89 4.80 9.11
CA CYS A 170 0.77 4.99 8.17
C CYS A 170 -0.54 4.43 8.72
N THR A 171 -0.53 3.24 9.31
CA THR A 171 -1.75 2.59 9.82
C THR A 171 -2.35 3.35 10.99
N LEU A 172 -1.52 3.76 11.96
CA LEU A 172 -1.97 4.58 13.10
C LEU A 172 -2.44 5.97 12.64
N MET A 173 -1.80 6.57 11.64
CA MET A 173 -2.28 7.81 11.03
C MET A 173 -3.66 7.65 10.38
N ALA A 174 -3.92 6.54 9.69
CA ALA A 174 -5.22 6.29 9.09
C ALA A 174 -6.32 6.16 10.14
N PHE A 175 -6.07 5.39 11.19
CA PHE A 175 -7.02 5.21 12.29
C PHE A 175 -7.29 6.53 13.04
N GLU A 176 -6.25 7.30 13.40
CA GLU A 176 -6.41 8.60 14.05
C GLU A 176 -7.12 9.63 13.14
N PHE A 177 -6.78 9.68 11.85
CA PHE A 177 -7.47 10.54 10.88
C PHE A 177 -8.96 10.21 10.83
N PHE A 178 -9.33 8.94 10.60
CA PHE A 178 -10.73 8.52 10.52
C PHE A 178 -11.49 8.74 11.83
N ALA A 179 -10.86 8.53 12.98
CA ALA A 179 -11.45 8.82 14.29
C ALA A 179 -11.68 10.32 14.53
N SER A 180 -10.66 11.16 14.30
CA SER A 180 -10.75 12.62 14.50
C SER A 180 -11.80 13.27 13.58
N GLU A 181 -11.92 12.74 12.37
CA GLU A 181 -12.88 13.15 11.35
C GLU A 181 -14.30 12.60 11.57
N ARG A 182 -14.48 11.65 12.51
CA ARG A 182 -15.75 10.94 12.78
C ARG A 182 -16.29 10.21 11.55
N VAL A 183 -15.42 9.46 10.87
CA VAL A 183 -15.81 8.45 9.88
C VAL A 183 -16.77 7.45 10.52
N GLN A 184 -17.80 7.03 9.79
CA GLN A 184 -18.74 5.99 10.23
C GLN A 184 -18.25 4.60 9.81
N TRP A 185 -17.68 4.49 8.61
CA TRP A 185 -17.17 3.26 8.03
C TRP A 185 -15.78 3.47 7.44
N ALA A 186 -14.80 2.66 7.84
CA ALA A 186 -13.49 2.59 7.20
C ALA A 186 -13.33 1.30 6.40
N VAL A 187 -12.80 1.39 5.18
CA VAL A 187 -12.41 0.24 4.38
C VAL A 187 -10.88 0.19 4.35
N ILE A 188 -10.31 -0.92 4.84
CA ILE A 188 -8.90 -1.00 5.25
C ILE A 188 -8.22 -2.15 4.49
N GLU A 189 -7.25 -1.82 3.64
CA GLU A 189 -6.37 -2.76 2.95
C GLU A 189 -5.18 -3.19 3.83
N THR A 190 -4.90 -4.49 3.92
CA THR A 190 -3.62 -4.98 4.50
C THR A 190 -2.45 -4.64 3.57
N GLY A 191 -1.33 -4.20 4.12
CA GLY A 191 -0.08 -3.99 3.38
C GLY A 191 0.57 -5.31 2.96
N LEU A 192 0.75 -6.25 3.89
CA LEU A 192 1.39 -7.54 3.63
C LEU A 192 0.86 -8.68 4.52
N GLY A 193 0.59 -9.84 3.92
CA GLY A 193 0.08 -11.00 4.65
C GLY A 193 -1.29 -10.74 5.26
N GLY A 194 -1.35 -10.67 6.59
CA GLY A 194 -2.54 -10.32 7.35
C GLY A 194 -2.38 -10.50 8.86
N ARG A 195 -1.84 -11.65 9.29
CA ARG A 195 -1.68 -12.04 10.71
C ARG A 195 -0.88 -11.04 11.54
N LEU A 196 0.27 -10.59 11.02
CA LEU A 196 1.17 -9.63 11.65
C LEU A 196 1.20 -8.28 10.91
N ASP A 197 0.19 -8.02 10.08
CA ASP A 197 0.01 -6.72 9.41
C ASP A 197 -0.49 -5.68 10.41
N ALA A 198 0.05 -4.45 10.35
CA ALA A 198 -0.31 -3.37 11.28
C ALA A 198 -1.83 -3.08 11.33
N THR A 199 -2.56 -3.32 10.22
CA THR A 199 -4.02 -3.13 10.18
C THR A 199 -4.78 -4.18 11.00
N ASN A 200 -4.13 -5.26 11.44
CA ASN A 200 -4.75 -6.33 12.23
C ASN A 200 -5.09 -5.92 13.69
N LEU A 201 -4.73 -4.70 14.10
CA LEU A 201 -5.33 -4.00 15.26
C LEU A 201 -6.87 -3.93 15.22
N LEU A 202 -7.49 -4.09 14.04
CA LEU A 202 -8.94 -4.21 13.91
C LEU A 202 -9.43 -5.49 14.61
N VAL A 203 -9.75 -5.41 15.90
CA VAL A 203 -10.23 -6.54 16.71
C VAL A 203 -11.65 -6.99 16.36
N ASN A 204 -12.48 -6.11 15.79
CA ASN A 204 -13.90 -6.35 15.51
C ASN A 204 -14.39 -5.63 14.21
N PRO A 205 -13.81 -5.93 13.03
CA PRO A 205 -14.39 -5.50 11.76
C PRO A 205 -15.73 -6.21 11.52
N ARG A 206 -16.62 -5.61 10.73
CA ARG A 206 -17.93 -6.21 10.38
C ARG A 206 -17.83 -7.26 9.27
N CYS A 207 -16.78 -7.18 8.46
CA CYS A 207 -16.44 -8.13 7.42
C CYS A 207 -14.92 -8.21 7.25
N CYS A 208 -14.39 -9.43 7.15
CA CYS A 208 -13.05 -9.73 6.67
C CYS A 208 -13.15 -10.27 5.24
N VAL A 209 -12.29 -9.84 4.33
CA VAL A 209 -12.32 -10.24 2.90
C VAL A 209 -10.96 -10.79 2.50
N ILE A 210 -10.92 -11.97 1.87
CA ILE A 210 -9.74 -12.48 1.16
C ILE A 210 -10.03 -12.43 -0.34
N THR A 211 -9.45 -11.48 -1.05
CA THR A 211 -9.79 -11.24 -2.47
C THR A 211 -9.26 -12.31 -3.40
N SER A 212 -8.03 -12.77 -3.19
CA SER A 212 -7.38 -13.86 -3.95
C SER A 212 -6.19 -14.43 -3.18
N ILE A 213 -5.82 -15.67 -3.51
CA ILE A 213 -4.56 -16.29 -3.07
C ILE A 213 -3.72 -16.66 -4.31
N GLY A 214 -2.42 -16.44 -4.22
CA GLY A 214 -1.43 -16.76 -5.24
C GLY A 214 -0.02 -16.46 -4.73
N TRP A 215 1.00 -17.09 -5.32
CA TRP A 215 2.41 -16.93 -4.94
C TRP A 215 2.85 -15.47 -5.00
N ASP A 216 3.17 -14.93 -3.83
CA ASP A 216 3.51 -13.52 -3.60
C ASP A 216 4.29 -13.40 -2.29
N HIS A 217 5.28 -12.50 -2.24
CA HIS A 217 6.15 -12.25 -1.07
C HIS A 217 6.64 -13.53 -0.33
N MET A 218 6.95 -14.60 -1.07
CA MET A 218 7.22 -15.94 -0.51
C MET A 218 8.33 -15.98 0.55
N HIS A 219 9.33 -15.10 0.44
CA HIS A 219 10.44 -14.98 1.40
C HIS A 219 10.01 -14.41 2.78
N ILE A 220 8.76 -13.94 2.92
CA ILE A 220 8.14 -13.48 4.17
C ILE A 220 6.91 -14.36 4.50
N LEU A 221 6.08 -14.68 3.50
CA LEU A 221 4.79 -15.35 3.68
C LEU A 221 4.81 -16.88 3.57
N GLY A 222 5.96 -17.49 3.21
CA GLY A 222 6.11 -18.93 3.01
C GLY A 222 6.13 -19.37 1.55
N GLU A 223 6.44 -20.64 1.31
CA GLU A 223 6.75 -21.18 -0.02
C GLU A 223 5.53 -21.84 -0.70
N THR A 224 4.46 -22.11 0.05
CA THR A 224 3.23 -22.73 -0.43
C THR A 224 2.07 -21.72 -0.52
N LEU A 225 1.00 -22.07 -1.25
CA LEU A 225 -0.22 -21.25 -1.24
C LEU A 225 -0.92 -21.31 0.13
N GLU A 226 -0.72 -22.42 0.83
CA GLU A 226 -1.23 -22.72 2.15
C GLU A 226 -0.61 -21.81 3.22
N ASP A 227 0.72 -21.62 3.22
CA ASP A 227 1.40 -20.66 4.10
C ASP A 227 0.86 -19.24 3.88
N ILE A 228 0.81 -18.82 2.61
CA ILE A 228 0.36 -17.49 2.17
C ILE A 228 -1.10 -17.24 2.55
N ALA A 229 -1.94 -18.27 2.46
CA ALA A 229 -3.33 -18.24 2.89
C ALA A 229 -3.48 -18.21 4.42
N GLN A 230 -2.65 -18.95 5.16
CA GLN A 230 -2.65 -18.93 6.63
C GLN A 230 -2.26 -17.54 7.17
N GLU A 231 -1.28 -16.88 6.58
CA GLU A 231 -0.92 -15.49 6.91
C GLU A 231 -2.07 -14.52 6.61
N LYS A 232 -2.72 -14.64 5.44
CA LYS A 232 -3.85 -13.77 5.06
C LYS A 232 -5.10 -14.05 5.93
N ALA A 233 -5.35 -15.28 6.33
CA ALA A 233 -6.42 -15.68 7.26
C ALA A 233 -6.24 -15.14 8.69
N GLY A 234 -5.05 -14.60 9.01
CA GLY A 234 -4.78 -13.95 10.28
C GLY A 234 -5.63 -12.71 10.56
N ILE A 235 -6.32 -12.15 9.56
CA ILE A 235 -7.30 -11.07 9.74
C ILE A 235 -8.66 -11.55 10.26
N PHE A 236 -8.95 -12.86 10.25
CA PHE A 236 -10.26 -13.37 10.70
C PHE A 236 -10.41 -13.21 12.22
N LYS A 237 -11.58 -12.69 12.64
CA LYS A 237 -11.94 -12.48 14.05
C LYS A 237 -13.19 -13.27 14.40
N ASN A 238 -13.33 -13.62 15.69
CA ASN A 238 -14.39 -14.50 16.19
C ASN A 238 -15.79 -13.96 15.84
N LYS A 239 -16.63 -14.77 15.16
CA LYS A 239 -18.01 -14.43 14.75
C LYS A 239 -18.15 -13.25 13.77
N VAL A 240 -17.09 -12.93 13.03
CA VAL A 240 -17.13 -11.92 11.95
C VAL A 240 -17.46 -12.58 10.61
N ASN A 241 -18.16 -11.86 9.72
CA ASN A 241 -18.41 -12.33 8.36
C ASN A 241 -17.11 -12.45 7.57
N VAL A 242 -16.91 -13.56 6.88
CA VAL A 242 -15.75 -13.78 5.99
C VAL A 242 -16.24 -13.89 4.55
N VAL A 243 -15.65 -13.11 3.64
CA VAL A 243 -15.89 -13.22 2.19
C VAL A 243 -14.63 -13.72 1.50
N LEU A 244 -14.76 -14.82 0.75
CA LEU A 244 -13.67 -15.43 -0.02
C LEU A 244 -13.90 -15.22 -1.52
N GLY A 245 -12.94 -14.60 -2.20
CA GLY A 245 -12.87 -14.61 -3.66
C GLY A 245 -12.50 -16.02 -4.19
N PRO A 246 -12.64 -16.29 -5.51
CA PRO A 246 -12.71 -17.66 -6.01
C PRO A 246 -11.46 -18.52 -5.74
N SER A 247 -10.26 -17.95 -5.91
CA SER A 247 -8.99 -18.63 -5.60
C SER A 247 -8.73 -18.81 -4.10
N ALA A 248 -9.37 -18.00 -3.24
CA ALA A 248 -9.33 -18.19 -1.80
C ALA A 248 -10.31 -19.28 -1.35
N ALA A 249 -11.54 -19.27 -1.88
CA ALA A 249 -12.58 -20.27 -1.58
C ALA A 249 -12.16 -21.70 -1.92
N ALA A 250 -11.22 -21.88 -2.86
CA ALA A 250 -10.64 -23.17 -3.23
C ALA A 250 -9.72 -23.81 -2.16
N LEU A 251 -9.29 -23.09 -1.11
CA LEU A 251 -8.35 -23.60 -0.10
C LEU A 251 -9.06 -24.01 1.21
N PRO A 252 -9.08 -25.31 1.58
CA PRO A 252 -9.81 -25.81 2.75
C PRO A 252 -9.43 -25.13 4.07
N LEU A 253 -8.16 -24.78 4.26
CA LEU A 253 -7.67 -24.17 5.51
C LEU A 253 -8.35 -22.83 5.85
N LEU A 254 -8.86 -22.09 4.85
CA LEU A 254 -9.60 -20.85 5.10
C LEU A 254 -10.99 -21.15 5.69
N TRP A 255 -11.65 -22.21 5.22
CA TRP A 255 -12.91 -22.70 5.77
C TRP A 255 -12.71 -23.28 7.17
N GLU A 256 -11.66 -24.06 7.39
CA GLU A 256 -11.30 -24.62 8.71
C GLU A 256 -11.00 -23.50 9.73
N ARG A 257 -10.20 -22.50 9.34
CA ARG A 257 -9.88 -21.33 10.18
C ARG A 257 -11.12 -20.48 10.48
N ALA A 258 -12.00 -20.28 9.51
CA ALA A 258 -13.25 -19.56 9.70
C ALA A 258 -14.23 -20.32 10.61
N ALA A 259 -14.36 -21.64 10.43
CA ALA A 259 -15.19 -22.49 11.30
C ALA A 259 -14.68 -22.52 12.75
N ALA A 260 -13.36 -22.61 12.96
CA ALA A 260 -12.73 -22.52 14.28
C ALA A 260 -12.97 -21.16 14.97
N LEU A 261 -13.18 -20.10 14.19
CA LEU A 261 -13.54 -18.75 14.65
C LEU A 261 -15.06 -18.46 14.61
N GLN A 262 -15.90 -19.48 14.38
CA GLN A 262 -17.36 -19.34 14.31
C GLN A 262 -17.86 -18.27 13.32
N CYS A 263 -17.13 -18.04 12.23
CA CYS A 263 -17.44 -17.03 11.22
C CYS A 263 -18.57 -17.46 10.28
N ASP A 264 -19.42 -16.52 9.88
CA ASP A 264 -20.34 -16.70 8.74
C ASP A 264 -19.55 -16.50 7.42
N VAL A 265 -19.40 -17.58 6.64
CA VAL A 265 -18.56 -17.59 5.42
C VAL A 265 -19.40 -17.45 4.15
N TRP A 266 -18.94 -16.60 3.24
CA TRP A 266 -19.52 -16.35 1.92
C TRP A 266 -18.47 -16.57 0.83
N GLU A 267 -18.82 -17.29 -0.24
CA GLU A 267 -17.96 -17.53 -1.39
C GLU A 267 -18.41 -16.72 -2.63
N ILE A 268 -17.45 -16.21 -3.40
CA ILE A 268 -17.67 -15.91 -4.81
C ILE A 268 -17.20 -17.12 -5.63
N ARG A 269 -18.09 -17.64 -6.47
CA ARG A 269 -17.78 -18.76 -7.37
C ARG A 269 -17.08 -18.26 -8.62
N VAL A 270 -16.16 -19.06 -9.14
CA VAL A 270 -15.53 -18.87 -10.47
C VAL A 270 -16.63 -18.76 -11.52
N ASP A 271 -16.54 -17.79 -12.43
CA ASP A 271 -17.42 -17.73 -13.59
C ASP A 271 -17.00 -18.82 -14.60
N PRO A 272 -17.89 -19.76 -14.98
CA PRO A 272 -17.53 -20.85 -15.91
C PRO A 272 -17.22 -20.37 -17.34
N ARG A 273 -17.33 -19.07 -17.63
CA ARG A 273 -17.03 -18.46 -18.93
C ARG A 273 -15.60 -17.91 -19.04
N GLY A 274 -14.89 -17.73 -17.92
CA GLY A 274 -13.52 -17.19 -17.89
C GLY A 274 -13.25 -16.30 -16.66
N GLU A 275 -11.98 -15.98 -16.43
CA GLU A 275 -11.55 -15.08 -15.36
C GLU A 275 -11.57 -13.62 -15.87
N ASP A 276 -12.44 -12.79 -15.29
CA ASP A 276 -12.42 -11.32 -15.40
C ASP A 276 -12.21 -10.80 -13.97
N PHE A 277 -11.02 -10.26 -13.69
CA PHE A 277 -10.67 -9.86 -12.33
C PHE A 277 -11.46 -8.65 -11.85
N ASP A 278 -11.90 -7.72 -12.71
CA ASP A 278 -12.76 -6.64 -12.24
C ASP A 278 -14.17 -7.16 -11.94
N LYS A 279 -14.71 -8.09 -12.74
CA LYS A 279 -16.00 -8.71 -12.43
C LYS A 279 -15.92 -9.55 -11.15
N GLU A 280 -14.82 -10.26 -10.89
CA GLU A 280 -14.59 -10.90 -9.58
C GLU A 280 -14.54 -9.88 -8.44
N ASN A 281 -13.71 -8.84 -8.55
CA ASN A 281 -13.62 -7.77 -7.53
C ASN A 281 -14.96 -7.05 -7.32
N SER A 282 -15.75 -6.88 -8.38
CA SER A 282 -17.09 -6.30 -8.34
C SER A 282 -18.11 -7.26 -7.70
N ASN A 283 -18.04 -8.57 -7.96
CA ASN A 283 -18.88 -9.58 -7.31
C ASN A 283 -18.59 -9.66 -5.80
N ILE A 284 -17.30 -9.59 -5.41
CA ILE A 284 -16.88 -9.52 -4.00
C ILE A 284 -17.48 -8.28 -3.32
N ALA A 285 -17.32 -7.10 -3.94
CA ALA A 285 -17.84 -5.85 -3.39
C ALA A 285 -19.38 -5.79 -3.37
N GLU A 286 -20.04 -6.40 -4.36
CA GLU A 286 -21.50 -6.54 -4.44
C GLU A 286 -22.04 -7.42 -3.30
N LEU A 287 -21.42 -8.58 -3.06
CA LEU A 287 -21.79 -9.48 -1.96
C LEU A 287 -21.56 -8.83 -0.59
N VAL A 288 -20.42 -8.15 -0.40
CA VAL A 288 -20.17 -7.39 0.84
C VAL A 288 -21.26 -6.33 1.03
N ALA A 289 -21.59 -5.55 0.00
CA ALA A 289 -22.62 -4.51 0.09
C ALA A 289 -24.03 -5.08 0.36
N GLN A 290 -24.49 -6.06 -0.43
CA GLN A 290 -25.87 -6.55 -0.40
C GLN A 290 -26.13 -7.57 0.71
N ASN A 291 -25.26 -8.57 0.89
CA ASN A 291 -25.54 -9.74 1.74
C ASN A 291 -25.01 -9.55 3.17
N VAL A 292 -23.76 -9.08 3.27
CA VAL A 292 -23.05 -8.93 4.56
C VAL A 292 -23.46 -7.63 5.25
N LEU A 293 -23.25 -6.49 4.59
CA LEU A 293 -23.54 -5.16 5.15
C LEU A 293 -25.00 -4.72 4.97
N ARG A 294 -25.74 -5.38 4.06
CA ARG A 294 -27.17 -5.15 3.79
C ARG A 294 -27.50 -3.70 3.46
N LEU A 295 -26.64 -3.09 2.64
CA LEU A 295 -26.78 -1.75 2.11
C LEU A 295 -27.96 -1.70 1.13
N ASP A 296 -29.06 -1.10 1.58
CA ASP A 296 -30.22 -0.74 0.77
C ASP A 296 -29.84 0.33 -0.28
N LEU A 297 -29.27 -0.13 -1.39
CA LEU A 297 -28.87 0.68 -2.55
C LEU A 297 -29.82 0.41 -3.72
N THR A 298 -30.20 1.46 -4.44
CA THR A 298 -30.84 1.26 -5.74
C THR A 298 -29.87 0.61 -6.73
N GLN A 299 -30.40 -0.11 -7.72
CA GLN A 299 -29.60 -0.75 -8.77
C GLN A 299 -28.67 0.26 -9.49
N SER A 300 -29.09 1.52 -9.62
CA SER A 300 -28.27 2.59 -10.21
C SER A 300 -27.11 3.02 -9.30
N GLN A 301 -27.35 3.22 -8.01
CA GLN A 301 -26.28 3.52 -7.03
C GLN A 301 -25.24 2.40 -6.97
N LEU A 302 -25.71 1.15 -6.94
CA LEU A 302 -24.84 -0.02 -6.91
C LEU A 302 -24.01 -0.15 -8.20
N ALA A 303 -24.65 -0.05 -9.38
CA ALA A 303 -23.93 -0.12 -10.65
C ALA A 303 -22.85 0.98 -10.77
N ALA A 304 -23.16 2.20 -10.34
CA ALA A 304 -22.18 3.30 -10.29
C ALA A 304 -21.02 3.03 -9.32
N ALA A 305 -21.30 2.45 -8.15
CA ALA A 305 -20.28 2.10 -7.16
C ALA A 305 -19.36 0.96 -7.62
N LEU A 306 -19.91 -0.09 -8.24
CA LEU A 306 -19.14 -1.21 -8.78
C LEU A 306 -18.34 -0.82 -10.04
N ALA A 307 -18.80 0.18 -10.80
CA ALA A 307 -18.06 0.75 -11.92
C ALA A 307 -16.81 1.55 -11.49
N VAL A 308 -16.63 1.87 -10.21
CA VAL A 308 -15.41 2.51 -9.71
C VAL A 308 -14.20 1.62 -9.98
N ARG A 309 -13.17 2.24 -10.57
CA ARG A 309 -11.81 1.69 -10.72
C ARG A 309 -10.83 2.59 -9.98
N PRO A 310 -9.73 2.06 -9.41
CA PRO A 310 -8.59 2.88 -9.01
C PRO A 310 -8.08 3.76 -10.17
N PRO A 311 -7.42 4.89 -9.88
CA PRO A 311 -6.75 5.69 -10.90
C PRO A 311 -5.58 4.90 -11.52
N ALA A 312 -5.39 5.06 -12.83
CA ALA A 312 -4.15 4.70 -13.51
C ALA A 312 -3.09 5.79 -13.30
N ARG A 313 -1.81 5.49 -13.49
CA ARG A 313 -0.73 6.50 -13.49
C ARG A 313 -0.17 6.58 -14.91
N GLU A 314 -0.71 7.47 -15.71
CA GLU A 314 -0.22 7.70 -17.08
C GLU A 314 0.97 8.66 -17.07
N GLN A 315 2.15 8.19 -17.48
CA GLN A 315 3.32 9.07 -17.67
C GLN A 315 3.87 8.98 -19.10
N TRP A 316 3.73 10.10 -19.83
CA TRP A 316 4.34 10.30 -21.14
C TRP A 316 5.78 10.82 -21.01
N LEU A 317 6.69 10.32 -21.85
CA LEU A 317 8.07 10.81 -21.89
C LEU A 317 8.23 11.95 -22.90
N SER A 318 8.77 13.08 -22.41
CA SER A 318 9.15 14.21 -23.25
C SER A 318 10.28 13.86 -24.22
N GLN A 319 10.44 14.68 -25.27
CA GLN A 319 11.54 14.57 -26.23
C GLN A 319 12.94 14.58 -25.60
N GLN A 320 13.12 15.18 -24.42
CA GLN A 320 14.39 15.10 -23.68
C GLN A 320 14.54 13.74 -22.96
N GLN A 321 13.49 13.26 -22.28
CA GLN A 321 13.48 11.95 -21.63
C GLN A 321 13.66 10.80 -22.62
N LEU A 322 13.11 10.91 -23.84
CA LEU A 322 13.33 9.93 -24.92
C LEU A 322 14.82 9.84 -25.33
N ARG A 323 15.54 10.97 -25.36
CA ARG A 323 17.00 10.98 -25.66
C ARG A 323 17.84 10.40 -24.51
N VAL A 324 17.43 10.61 -23.27
CA VAL A 324 18.06 9.97 -22.08
C VAL A 324 17.81 8.46 -22.08
N ALA A 325 16.58 8.03 -22.37
CA ALA A 325 16.22 6.62 -22.51
C ALA A 325 17.03 5.92 -23.62
N ALA A 326 17.18 6.57 -24.78
CA ALA A 326 18.00 6.06 -25.88
C ALA A 326 19.49 5.96 -25.51
N ALA A 327 20.04 6.91 -24.76
CA ALA A 327 21.43 6.86 -24.29
C ALA A 327 21.66 5.72 -23.29
N ALA A 328 20.77 5.56 -22.30
CA ALA A 328 20.83 4.46 -21.34
C ALA A 328 20.74 3.07 -22.03
N ALA A 329 19.93 2.96 -23.09
CA ALA A 329 19.87 1.77 -23.93
C ALA A 329 21.19 1.53 -24.70
N ALA A 330 21.82 2.57 -25.22
CA ALA A 330 23.09 2.48 -25.94
C ALA A 330 24.27 2.10 -25.01
N GLU A 331 24.45 2.77 -23.88
CA GLU A 331 25.57 2.51 -22.94
C GLU A 331 25.59 1.05 -22.46
N THR A 332 24.41 0.49 -22.14
CA THR A 332 24.28 -0.89 -21.64
C THR A 332 24.74 -1.92 -22.69
N SER A 333 24.69 -1.59 -23.98
CA SER A 333 25.15 -2.48 -25.06
C SER A 333 26.68 -2.55 -25.19
N GLY A 334 27.41 -1.53 -24.70
CA GLY A 334 28.86 -1.42 -24.86
C GLY A 334 29.71 -2.09 -23.78
N PHE A 335 29.13 -2.46 -22.64
CA PHE A 335 29.90 -2.85 -21.44
C PHE A 335 30.46 -4.29 -21.43
N PHE A 336 30.56 -4.95 -22.59
CA PHE A 336 31.17 -6.28 -22.74
C PHE A 336 32.35 -6.29 -23.73
N SER A 337 33.28 -5.36 -23.52
CA SER A 337 34.71 -5.65 -23.73
C SER A 337 35.33 -6.13 -22.41
N SER A 338 36.47 -6.80 -22.47
CA SER A 338 36.94 -7.69 -21.39
C SER A 338 37.59 -6.99 -20.19
N SER A 339 37.61 -7.72 -19.06
CA SER A 339 38.54 -7.60 -17.90
C SER A 339 38.05 -6.87 -16.63
N SER A 340 37.67 -7.68 -15.64
CA SER A 340 38.27 -7.68 -14.29
C SER A 340 38.50 -6.33 -13.56
N ASN A 341 37.49 -5.81 -12.85
CA ASN A 341 37.66 -5.30 -11.48
C ASN A 341 36.34 -5.02 -10.74
N CYS A 342 35.98 -5.89 -9.79
CA CYS A 342 34.73 -5.77 -9.01
C CYS A 342 34.75 -4.60 -7.97
N LYS A 343 35.93 -4.11 -7.58
CA LYS A 343 36.07 -3.12 -6.49
C LYS A 343 35.65 -1.68 -6.86
N THR A 344 35.59 -1.35 -8.15
CA THR A 344 35.31 0.04 -8.59
C THR A 344 33.82 0.41 -8.56
N GLN A 345 32.92 -0.57 -8.68
CA GLN A 345 31.47 -0.33 -8.77
C GLN A 345 30.88 0.24 -7.47
N GLN A 346 31.32 -0.24 -6.31
CA GLN A 346 30.80 0.23 -5.01
C GLN A 346 31.15 1.69 -4.72
N GLN A 347 32.34 2.17 -5.10
CA GLN A 347 32.71 3.58 -4.92
C GLN A 347 31.91 4.52 -5.83
N GLN A 348 31.55 4.09 -7.05
CA GLN A 348 30.74 4.89 -7.96
C GLN A 348 29.26 5.00 -7.54
N GLN A 349 28.72 4.01 -6.81
CA GLN A 349 27.33 4.07 -6.32
C GLN A 349 27.11 5.21 -5.30
N HIS A 350 28.10 5.56 -4.47
CA HIS A 350 27.98 6.66 -3.50
C HIS A 350 28.11 8.07 -4.10
N GLN A 351 28.50 8.22 -5.37
CA GLN A 351 28.61 9.54 -6.02
C GLN A 351 27.34 9.95 -6.80
N ARG A 352 26.36 9.06 -6.98
CA ARG A 352 25.10 9.33 -7.72
C ARG A 352 24.04 10.11 -6.92
N GLN A 353 24.45 11.08 -6.10
CA GLN A 353 23.54 12.00 -5.38
C GLN A 353 23.62 13.46 -5.86
N GLN A 354 24.44 13.77 -6.86
CA GLN A 354 24.31 15.01 -7.63
C GLN A 354 23.46 14.76 -8.89
N PRO A 355 22.72 15.76 -9.38
CA PRO A 355 22.05 15.69 -10.67
C PRO A 355 23.12 15.73 -11.79
N LEU A 356 23.66 14.57 -12.15
CA LEU A 356 24.38 14.44 -13.41
C LEU A 356 23.41 14.75 -14.55
N GLU A 357 23.80 15.67 -15.43
CA GLU A 357 23.19 15.77 -16.76
C GLU A 357 23.42 14.44 -17.48
N ALA A 358 22.38 13.62 -17.56
CA ALA A 358 22.47 12.33 -18.22
C ALA A 358 22.85 12.55 -19.69
N PRO A 359 23.83 11.81 -20.24
CA PRO A 359 24.27 12.01 -21.62
C PRO A 359 23.08 11.83 -22.56
N LEU A 360 22.87 12.81 -23.44
CA LEU A 360 21.82 12.76 -24.45
C LEU A 360 22.29 11.90 -25.62
N ALA A 361 21.41 11.04 -26.13
CA ALA A 361 21.69 10.30 -27.36
C ALA A 361 21.95 11.23 -28.56
N ASP A 362 22.65 10.69 -29.56
CA ASP A 362 22.91 11.35 -30.85
C ASP A 362 21.64 12.03 -31.39
N PRO A 363 21.67 13.32 -31.78
CA PRO A 363 20.55 14.00 -32.42
C PRO A 363 19.96 13.29 -33.66
N ALA A 364 20.72 12.41 -34.31
CA ALA A 364 20.30 11.57 -35.43
C ALA A 364 19.75 10.18 -35.05
N ALA A 365 19.73 9.82 -33.75
CA ALA A 365 19.15 8.56 -33.30
C ALA A 365 17.63 8.51 -33.53
N SER A 366 17.12 7.36 -33.98
CA SER A 366 15.69 7.13 -34.02
C SER A 366 15.12 7.01 -32.59
N LEU A 367 13.92 7.55 -32.41
CA LEU A 367 13.19 7.57 -31.13
C LEU A 367 11.74 7.14 -31.40
N PRO A 368 11.04 6.48 -30.45
CA PRO A 368 9.62 6.24 -30.58
C PRO A 368 8.86 7.57 -30.53
N LEU A 369 7.62 7.61 -31.05
CA LEU A 369 6.77 8.81 -31.00
C LEU A 369 6.47 9.23 -29.55
N GLY A 370 6.43 8.26 -28.65
CA GLY A 370 6.34 8.44 -27.22
C GLY A 370 6.62 7.13 -26.49
N VAL A 371 6.90 7.23 -25.21
CA VAL A 371 6.81 6.10 -24.27
C VAL A 371 5.74 6.47 -23.25
N VAL A 372 4.80 5.56 -23.04
CA VAL A 372 3.76 5.62 -22.01
C VAL A 372 4.13 4.61 -20.94
N ILE A 373 4.17 5.05 -19.69
CA ILE A 373 4.43 4.19 -18.53
C ILE A 373 3.18 4.22 -17.65
N ASP A 374 2.56 3.07 -17.41
CA ASP A 374 1.46 2.87 -16.48
C ASP A 374 1.79 1.85 -15.39
N VAL A 375 1.23 2.10 -14.21
CA VAL A 375 1.51 1.40 -12.95
C VAL A 375 0.32 0.53 -12.51
N GLY A 376 -0.48 0.08 -13.47
CA GLY A 376 -1.73 -0.63 -13.28
C GLY A 376 -1.61 -1.90 -12.45
N HIS A 377 -2.15 -1.86 -11.23
CA HIS A 377 -2.29 -3.00 -10.33
C HIS A 377 -3.42 -3.98 -10.70
N ASN A 378 -4.08 -3.80 -11.86
CA ASN A 378 -5.07 -4.71 -12.45
C ASN A 378 -5.46 -4.26 -13.86
N GLU A 379 -6.14 -5.15 -14.57
CA GLU A 379 -6.68 -4.99 -15.94
C GLU A 379 -7.49 -3.69 -16.14
N SER A 380 -8.28 -3.26 -15.15
CA SER A 380 -9.07 -2.02 -15.25
C SER A 380 -8.27 -0.70 -15.24
N ALA A 381 -6.99 -0.72 -14.85
CA ALA A 381 -6.10 0.43 -15.09
C ALA A 381 -5.63 0.46 -16.56
N VAL A 382 -5.34 -0.72 -17.12
CA VAL A 382 -4.95 -0.91 -18.52
C VAL A 382 -6.12 -0.55 -19.46
N ASP A 383 -7.36 -0.94 -19.12
CA ASP A 383 -8.56 -0.53 -19.85
C ASP A 383 -8.71 0.99 -19.92
N ARG A 384 -8.44 1.71 -18.82
CA ARG A 384 -8.53 3.17 -18.77
C ARG A 384 -7.45 3.82 -19.63
N LEU A 385 -6.22 3.32 -19.57
CA LEU A 385 -5.14 3.80 -20.43
C LEU A 385 -5.51 3.64 -21.92
N PHE A 386 -6.09 2.49 -22.30
CA PHE A 386 -6.50 2.24 -23.68
C PHE A 386 -7.75 3.03 -24.13
N GLN A 387 -8.58 3.52 -23.20
CA GLN A 387 -9.65 4.49 -23.54
C GLN A 387 -9.09 5.87 -23.94
N GLY A 388 -7.88 6.22 -23.52
CA GLY A 388 -7.18 7.46 -23.91
C GLY A 388 -6.32 7.35 -25.19
N LEU A 389 -6.12 6.15 -25.74
CA LEU A 389 -5.17 5.89 -26.82
C LEU A 389 -5.83 5.38 -28.10
N HIS A 390 -5.63 6.09 -29.22
CA HIS A 390 -5.97 5.59 -30.55
C HIS A 390 -4.93 4.54 -31.01
N LEU A 391 -5.22 3.26 -30.81
CA LEU A 391 -4.29 2.16 -31.10
C LEU A 391 -4.61 1.39 -32.38
N ALA A 392 -3.56 1.04 -33.13
CA ALA A 392 -3.51 -0.13 -34.02
C ALA A 392 -2.96 -1.34 -33.23
N THR A 393 -3.35 -2.57 -33.60
CA THR A 393 -3.59 -3.62 -32.59
C THR A 393 -2.87 -4.94 -32.90
N ALA A 394 -2.01 -5.43 -31.98
CA ALA A 394 -1.32 -6.72 -32.05
C ALA A 394 -0.76 -7.14 -30.66
N ASN A 395 -0.90 -8.42 -30.26
CA ASN A 395 -1.35 -8.68 -28.87
C ASN A 395 -1.14 -10.18 -28.42
N HIS A 396 -0.89 -10.47 -27.13
CA HIS A 396 -0.43 -11.76 -26.54
C HIS A 396 -1.07 -12.17 -25.16
N PRO A 397 -0.94 -13.43 -24.63
CA PRO A 397 -1.52 -13.85 -23.33
C PRO A 397 -0.58 -14.00 -22.10
N ARG A 398 -1.05 -13.52 -20.94
CA ARG A 398 -1.10 -14.15 -19.58
C ARG A 398 -1.62 -13.08 -18.58
N CYS A 399 -2.42 -13.39 -17.55
CA CYS A 399 -3.38 -14.48 -17.36
C CYS A 399 -4.67 -13.84 -16.83
N GLN A 400 -5.85 -14.05 -17.40
CA GLN A 400 -6.12 -14.72 -18.68
C GLN A 400 -5.58 -13.91 -19.88
N PRO A 401 -5.84 -14.27 -21.15
CA PRO A 401 -5.25 -13.54 -22.27
C PRO A 401 -5.72 -12.09 -22.35
N ALA A 402 -4.78 -11.15 -22.58
CA ALA A 402 -5.15 -9.94 -23.30
C ALA A 402 -5.74 -10.30 -24.69
N ALA A 403 -5.55 -11.54 -25.20
CA ALA A 403 -6.27 -12.10 -26.34
C ALA A 403 -7.78 -12.41 -26.10
N ALA A 404 -8.35 -11.90 -25.01
CA ALA A 404 -9.77 -11.57 -24.89
C ALA A 404 -10.03 -10.14 -25.41
N VAL A 405 -9.36 -9.14 -24.84
CA VAL A 405 -9.36 -7.73 -25.30
C VAL A 405 -9.02 -7.62 -26.79
N PHE A 406 -8.02 -8.35 -27.28
CA PHE A 406 -7.68 -8.42 -28.70
C PHE A 406 -8.69 -9.19 -29.57
N ARG A 407 -9.64 -9.96 -29.02
CA ARG A 407 -10.57 -10.76 -29.84
C ARG A 407 -11.70 -9.92 -30.43
N ASP A 408 -12.25 -9.01 -29.63
CA ASP A 408 -13.23 -8.03 -30.09
C ASP A 408 -12.54 -6.99 -31.00
N ILE A 409 -11.31 -6.59 -30.62
CA ILE A 409 -10.51 -5.58 -31.32
C ILE A 409 -9.97 -6.07 -32.68
N CYS A 410 -9.42 -7.28 -32.79
CA CYS A 410 -8.84 -7.81 -34.04
C CYS A 410 -9.89 -8.34 -35.04
N SER A 411 -11.17 -8.01 -34.84
CA SER A 411 -12.26 -8.35 -35.77
C SER A 411 -12.16 -7.69 -37.15
N ASN A 412 -11.24 -6.72 -37.36
CA ASN A 412 -11.25 -5.81 -38.51
C ASN A 412 -9.88 -5.42 -39.13
N SER A 413 -8.74 -6.04 -38.78
CA SER A 413 -7.41 -5.66 -39.38
C SER A 413 -6.33 -6.74 -39.34
N ASN A 414 -5.25 -6.56 -40.13
CA ASN A 414 -4.06 -7.42 -40.15
C ASN A 414 -3.14 -7.14 -38.95
N CYS A 415 -2.69 -8.20 -38.24
CA CYS A 415 -1.94 -8.10 -36.99
C CYS A 415 -0.86 -9.20 -36.90
N SER A 416 0.26 -8.96 -36.19
CA SER A 416 1.30 -9.98 -35.90
C SER A 416 1.99 -9.72 -34.55
N ALA A 417 2.31 -10.77 -33.78
CA ALA A 417 2.89 -10.64 -32.43
C ALA A 417 4.13 -11.54 -32.22
N GLU A 418 5.12 -11.05 -31.46
CA GLU A 418 6.30 -11.80 -30.99
C GLU A 418 6.35 -11.78 -29.45
N TRP A 419 6.64 -12.93 -28.82
CA TRP A 419 6.48 -13.15 -27.37
C TRP A 419 7.83 -13.52 -26.71
N VAL A 420 8.51 -12.54 -26.11
CA VAL A 420 9.93 -12.66 -25.68
C VAL A 420 10.07 -13.00 -24.19
N PHE A 421 10.32 -14.27 -23.87
CA PHE A 421 10.42 -14.78 -22.50
C PHE A 421 11.81 -14.68 -21.83
N ALA A 422 12.84 -14.18 -22.51
CA ALA A 422 14.24 -14.33 -22.07
C ALA A 422 15.01 -12.99 -21.99
N GLY A 423 15.24 -12.53 -20.77
CA GLY A 423 16.05 -11.35 -20.45
C GLY A 423 15.83 -10.86 -19.02
N THR A 424 16.63 -9.87 -18.59
CA THR A 424 16.27 -8.99 -17.46
C THR A 424 15.28 -7.93 -17.95
N LEU A 425 14.45 -7.37 -17.07
CA LEU A 425 13.47 -6.32 -17.43
C LEU A 425 14.13 -5.14 -18.18
N PRO A 426 15.28 -4.59 -17.77
CA PRO A 426 15.96 -3.53 -18.52
C PRO A 426 16.30 -3.93 -19.97
N ARG A 427 16.74 -5.17 -20.20
CA ARG A 427 17.09 -5.66 -21.55
C ARG A 427 15.87 -5.86 -22.44
N LEU A 428 14.72 -6.20 -21.86
CA LEU A 428 13.44 -6.30 -22.57
C LEU A 428 12.91 -4.91 -22.96
N LEU A 429 12.93 -3.96 -22.02
CA LEU A 429 12.54 -2.57 -22.26
C LEU A 429 13.42 -1.89 -23.33
N GLN A 430 14.74 -2.08 -23.28
CA GLN A 430 15.68 -1.55 -24.27
C GLN A 430 15.41 -2.10 -25.67
N LYS A 431 15.09 -3.40 -25.81
CA LYS A 431 14.66 -3.99 -27.08
C LYS A 431 13.34 -3.39 -27.58
N ALA A 432 12.34 -3.29 -26.71
CA ALA A 432 11.03 -2.76 -27.06
C ALA A 432 11.09 -1.28 -27.48
N PHE A 433 11.92 -0.48 -26.81
CA PHE A 433 12.21 0.91 -27.17
C PHE A 433 12.89 1.01 -28.54
N ALA A 434 13.89 0.16 -28.82
CA ALA A 434 14.58 0.14 -30.12
C ALA A 434 13.66 -0.31 -31.26
N ALA A 435 12.76 -1.26 -31.03
CA ALA A 435 11.75 -1.66 -32.01
C ALA A 435 10.77 -0.51 -32.29
N ALA A 436 10.18 0.10 -31.25
CA ALA A 436 9.26 1.22 -31.41
C ALA A 436 9.91 2.46 -32.06
N ALA A 437 11.21 2.68 -31.82
CA ALA A 437 12.02 3.69 -32.50
C ALA A 437 12.25 3.39 -33.99
N ALA A 438 12.45 2.13 -34.37
CA ALA A 438 12.63 1.72 -35.76
C ALA A 438 11.33 1.76 -36.57
N GLU A 439 10.19 1.48 -35.93
CA GLU A 439 8.86 1.52 -36.53
C GLU A 439 8.24 2.93 -36.56
N GLY A 440 8.73 3.85 -35.71
CA GLY A 440 8.07 5.13 -35.47
C GLY A 440 6.73 4.96 -34.74
N SER A 441 6.65 4.03 -33.79
CA SER A 441 5.44 3.71 -33.01
C SER A 441 5.54 4.23 -31.56
N VAL A 442 4.52 3.96 -30.74
CA VAL A 442 4.48 4.32 -29.31
C VAL A 442 4.73 3.06 -28.47
N LEU A 443 5.67 3.13 -27.54
CA LEU A 443 5.91 2.06 -26.57
C LEU A 443 5.02 2.26 -25.34
N ALA A 444 4.09 1.34 -25.09
CA ALA A 444 3.38 1.25 -23.82
C ALA A 444 4.08 0.25 -22.88
N VAL A 445 4.31 0.66 -21.62
CA VAL A 445 4.89 -0.18 -20.56
C VAL A 445 3.93 -0.19 -19.38
N CYS A 446 3.25 -1.32 -19.16
CA CYS A 446 2.28 -1.51 -18.08
C CYS A 446 2.79 -2.60 -17.11
N GLY A 447 2.46 -2.49 -15.81
CA GLY A 447 2.92 -3.45 -14.80
C GLY A 447 2.83 -2.92 -13.37
N THR A 448 3.31 -3.71 -12.40
CA THR A 448 3.17 -3.38 -10.98
C THR A 448 4.10 -2.23 -10.55
N PHE A 449 3.70 -1.51 -9.50
CA PHE A 449 4.48 -0.42 -8.88
C PHE A 449 5.94 -0.78 -8.55
N PHE A 450 6.18 -2.01 -8.09
CA PHE A 450 7.54 -2.49 -7.81
C PHE A 450 8.39 -2.64 -9.09
N MET A 451 7.82 -3.12 -10.20
CA MET A 451 8.51 -3.17 -11.50
C MET A 451 8.77 -1.75 -12.05
N MET A 452 7.84 -0.82 -11.83
CA MET A 452 7.92 0.52 -12.44
C MET A 452 9.12 1.34 -11.97
N ARG A 453 9.62 1.09 -10.75
CA ARG A 453 10.91 1.64 -10.30
C ARG A 453 12.08 1.22 -11.21
N GLU A 454 12.14 -0.05 -11.61
CA GLU A 454 13.16 -0.57 -12.53
C GLU A 454 12.92 -0.06 -13.97
N VAL A 455 11.66 0.16 -14.38
CA VAL A 455 11.33 0.81 -15.66
C VAL A 455 11.88 2.25 -15.71
N PHE A 456 11.61 3.07 -14.70
CA PHE A 456 12.12 4.45 -14.65
C PHE A 456 13.67 4.48 -14.63
N GLN A 457 14.30 3.61 -13.84
CA GLN A 457 15.76 3.48 -13.80
C GLN A 457 16.37 3.03 -15.12
N THR A 458 15.72 2.09 -15.84
CA THR A 458 16.18 1.61 -17.16
C THR A 458 16.25 2.74 -18.18
N PHE A 459 15.27 3.64 -18.18
CA PHE A 459 15.21 4.79 -19.07
C PHE A 459 16.02 6.00 -18.58
N GLY A 460 16.93 5.80 -17.60
CA GLY A 460 17.80 6.85 -17.06
C GLY A 460 17.05 7.96 -16.31
N MET A 461 15.77 7.75 -15.97
CA MET A 461 14.96 8.76 -15.30
C MET A 461 15.18 8.74 -13.80
N ASN A 462 15.96 9.72 -13.32
CA ASN A 462 15.77 10.24 -11.97
C ASN A 462 14.38 10.90 -11.90
N THR A 463 13.38 10.10 -11.51
CA THR A 463 12.29 10.64 -10.69
C THR A 463 12.93 11.36 -9.50
N GLY A 464 12.42 12.54 -9.13
CA GLY A 464 12.95 13.30 -7.97
C GLY A 464 12.62 12.62 -6.63
N PRO A 465 12.37 13.40 -5.56
CA PRO A 465 11.77 12.84 -4.34
C PRO A 465 10.30 12.46 -4.60
N ILE A 466 10.09 11.35 -5.30
CA ILE A 466 8.91 10.50 -5.07
C ILE A 466 9.08 9.92 -3.66
N ASP A 467 7.98 9.84 -2.91
CA ASP A 467 7.89 9.11 -1.65
C ASP A 467 8.57 7.73 -1.78
N PRO A 468 9.77 7.52 -1.21
CA PRO A 468 10.60 6.37 -1.56
C PRO A 468 9.91 5.06 -1.23
N MET A 469 9.74 4.27 -2.31
CA MET A 469 8.73 3.24 -2.44
C MET A 469 9.10 1.90 -1.76
N ASP A 470 10.22 1.86 -1.02
CA ASP A 470 10.78 0.66 -0.37
C ASP A 470 10.04 0.28 0.91
N MET A 471 8.76 -0.07 0.75
CA MET A 471 7.95 -0.60 1.84
C MET A 471 8.29 -2.05 2.23
N ASN A 472 8.87 -2.82 1.30
CA ASN A 472 8.86 -4.29 1.33
C ASN A 472 10.19 -4.99 0.99
N GLU A 473 11.35 -4.31 0.89
CA GLU A 473 12.63 -5.00 0.63
C GLU A 473 13.73 -4.72 1.69
N ARG A 474 14.37 -5.83 2.12
CA ARG A 474 15.60 -5.93 2.93
C ARG A 474 15.53 -5.39 4.36
N SER A 475 15.09 -6.26 5.27
CA SER A 475 15.72 -6.32 6.59
C SER A 475 17.25 -6.45 6.43
N PRO A 476 18.07 -5.71 7.19
CA PRO A 476 19.51 -5.95 7.21
C PRO A 476 19.77 -7.39 7.70
N THR A 477 20.72 -8.08 7.08
CA THR A 477 20.99 -9.51 7.30
C THR A 477 21.59 -9.77 8.68
N THR A 478 20.73 -9.99 9.68
CA THR A 478 21.11 -10.36 11.05
C THR A 478 20.25 -11.50 11.62
N ALA A 479 18.94 -11.51 11.37
CA ALA A 479 18.04 -12.59 11.78
C ALA A 479 18.08 -13.77 10.80
N SER A 480 18.19 -14.98 11.32
CA SER A 480 18.11 -16.23 10.57
C SER A 480 16.65 -16.67 10.33
N PRO A 481 16.38 -17.52 9.32
CA PRO A 481 15.06 -18.13 9.13
C PRO A 481 14.59 -18.98 10.32
N GLN A 482 15.48 -19.39 11.22
CA GLN A 482 15.14 -20.13 12.45
C GLN A 482 14.57 -19.20 13.53
N GLU A 483 15.06 -17.96 13.66
CA GLU A 483 14.54 -16.99 14.63
C GLU A 483 13.14 -16.49 14.24
N ILE A 484 12.87 -16.35 12.94
CA ILE A 484 11.52 -16.04 12.43
C ILE A 484 10.54 -17.19 12.76
N LYS A 485 10.96 -18.45 12.61
CA LYS A 485 10.17 -19.63 13.00
C LYS A 485 10.05 -19.82 14.51
N ALA A 486 10.98 -19.30 15.31
CA ALA A 486 10.85 -19.27 16.77
C ALA A 486 9.81 -18.23 17.22
N ALA A 487 9.81 -17.04 16.62
CA ALA A 487 8.86 -15.97 16.93
C ALA A 487 7.40 -16.31 16.55
N THR A 488 7.17 -17.24 15.62
CA THR A 488 5.81 -17.73 15.28
C THR A 488 5.35 -18.93 16.12
N ALA A 489 6.23 -19.51 16.95
CA ALA A 489 5.94 -20.67 17.79
C ALA A 489 5.53 -20.27 19.23
N LEU A 490 4.57 -19.35 19.37
CA LEU A 490 3.94 -19.10 20.67
C LEU A 490 3.09 -20.31 21.07
N GLN A 491 3.32 -20.81 22.28
CA GLN A 491 2.64 -21.97 22.84
C GLN A 491 1.18 -21.65 23.17
N PRO A 492 0.27 -22.64 23.16
CA PRO A 492 -1.03 -22.48 23.81
C PRO A 492 -0.79 -22.24 25.31
N HIS A 493 -1.39 -21.18 25.85
CA HIS A 493 -1.55 -21.03 27.29
C HIS A 493 -2.69 -21.94 27.77
N ASP A 494 -2.52 -22.53 28.96
CA ASP A 494 -3.46 -23.45 29.64
C ASP A 494 -4.81 -22.80 30.02
#